data_AF-A0A2H1E7Z4-F1
#
_entry.id   AF-A0A2H1E7Z4-F1
#
_cell.length_a   1.000
_cell.length_b   1.000
_cell.length_c   1.000
_cell.angle_alpha   90.00
_cell.angle_beta   90.00
_cell.angle_gamma   90.00
#
_symmetry.space_group_name_H-M   'P 1'
#
loop_
_entity.id
_entity.type
_entity.pdbx_description
1 polymer ?
#
loop_
_entity_poly.entity_id
_entity_poly.type
_entity_poly.pdbx_seq_one_letter_code
_entity_poly.pdbx_strand_id
1 'polypeptide(L)' 'MFTPGRIIFALIFALTFIGFMIYSYKKDSKSHDIYYKNTAVKVAIALVVTIVLLVASKYVLK' A
#
# COMPACT_ATOMS: atom_id res chain seq x y z
N MET A 1 -31.74 22.19 -0.79
CA MET A 1 -32.51 22.11 0.48
C MET A 1 -32.28 20.73 1.09
N PHE A 2 -31.69 20.68 2.28
CA PHE A 2 -31.55 19.44 3.04
C PHE A 2 -32.88 19.14 3.71
N THR A 3 -33.54 18.05 3.31
CA THR A 3 -34.73 17.55 3.99
C THR A 3 -34.30 16.58 5.09
N PRO A 4 -35.09 16.41 6.16
CA PRO A 4 -34.77 15.45 7.22
C PRO A 4 -34.45 14.05 6.68
N GLY A 5 -35.22 13.57 5.69
CA GLY A 5 -34.98 12.27 5.05
C GLY A 5 -33.64 12.19 4.30
N ARG A 6 -33.19 13.27 3.65
CA ARG A 6 -31.87 13.31 2.98
C ARG A 6 -30.72 13.28 3.97
N ILE A 7 -30.87 13.95 5.12
CA ILE A 7 -29.86 13.96 6.19
C ILE A 7 -29.72 12.55 6.79
N ILE A 8 -30.84 11.88 7.10
CA ILE A 8 -30.85 10.51 7.65
C ILE A 8 -30.21 9.53 6.66
N PHE A 9 -30.58 9.62 5.38
CA PHE A 9 -29.97 8.80 4.33
C PHE A 9 -28.46 9.01 4.24
N ALA A 10 -28.00 10.27 4.22
CA ALA A 10 -26.58 10.58 4.12
C ALA A 10 -25.78 10.04 5.31
N LEU A 11 -26.33 10.10 6.52
CA LEU A 11 -25.70 9.54 7.72
C LEU A 11 -25.59 8.02 7.65
N ILE A 12 -26.67 7.33 7.29
CA ILE A 12 -26.68 5.86 7.16
C ILE A 12 -25.71 5.42 6.07
N PHE A 13 -25.73 6.10 4.93
CA PHE A 13 -24.81 5.84 3.82
C PHE A 13 -23.37 6.02 4.26
N ALA A 14 -23.03 7.16 4.88
CA ALA A 14 -21.67 7.45 5.32
C ALA A 14 -21.17 6.44 6.35
N LEU A 15 -21.98 6.09 7.36
CA LEU A 15 -21.61 5.10 8.38
C LEU A 15 -21.39 3.71 7.76
N THR A 16 -22.27 3.29 6.87
CA THR A 16 -22.16 2.01 6.16
C THR A 16 -20.89 1.99 5.31
N PHE A 17 -20.68 3.04 4.52
CA PHE A 17 -19.52 3.18 3.64
C PHE A 17 -18.19 3.19 4.42
N ILE A 18 -18.11 3.96 5.51
CA ILE A 18 -16.92 3.98 6.39
C ILE A 18 -16.69 2.60 7.01
N GLY A 19 -17.75 1.92 7.46
CA GLY A 19 -17.66 0.56 7.99
C GLY A 19 -17.06 -0.42 6.97
N PHE A 20 -17.53 -0.38 5.72
CA PHE A 20 -16.98 -1.18 4.62
C PHE A 20 -15.52 -0.81 4.30
N MET A 21 -15.16 0.47 4.30
CA MET A 21 -13.76 0.89 4.12
C MET A 21 -12.85 0.31 5.20
N ILE A 22 -13.26 0.40 6.48
CA ILE A 22 -12.47 -0.15 7.59
C ILE A 22 -12.31 -1.67 7.44
N TYR A 23 -13.39 -2.38 7.12
CA TYR A 23 -13.35 -3.83 6.88
C TYR A 23 -12.39 -4.19 5.73
N SER A 24 -12.48 -3.46 4.61
CA SER A 24 -11.63 -3.65 3.44
C SER A 24 -10.15 -3.42 3.79
N TYR A 25 -9.81 -2.29 4.42
CA TYR A 25 -8.42 -1.98 4.79
C TYR A 25 -7.81 -2.96 5.80
N LYS A 26 -8.59 -3.45 6.77
CA LYS A 26 -8.10 -4.48 7.71
C LYS A 26 -7.74 -5.77 6.99
N LYS A 27 -8.56 -6.19 6.01
CA LYS A 27 -8.31 -7.39 5.22
C LYS A 27 -7.11 -7.20 4.28
N ASP A 28 -7.00 -6.04 3.66
CA ASP A 28 -5.88 -5.71 2.76
C ASP A 28 -4.55 -5.61 3.50
N SER A 29 -4.53 -5.03 4.71
CA SER A 29 -3.32 -4.98 5.53
C SER A 29 -2.77 -6.38 5.84
N LYS A 30 -3.65 -7.35 6.09
CA LYS A 30 -3.23 -8.75 6.31
C LYS A 30 -2.67 -9.39 5.02
N SER A 31 -3.26 -9.09 3.86
CA SER A 31 -2.74 -9.53 2.56
C SER A 31 -1.38 -8.88 2.24
N HIS A 32 -1.21 -7.60 2.53
CA HIS A 32 0.03 -6.88 2.30
C HIS A 32 1.19 -7.53 3.06
N ASP A 33 0.98 -7.91 4.31
CA ASP A 33 1.99 -8.56 5.14
C ASP A 33 2.26 -10.03 4.73
N ILE A 34 1.39 -10.66 3.93
CA ILE A 34 1.63 -12.00 3.37
C ILE A 34 2.43 -11.91 2.07
N TYR A 35 2.02 -11.04 1.14
CA TYR A 35 2.59 -10.99 -0.21
C TYR A 35 3.74 -10.00 -0.37
N TYR A 36 3.80 -8.95 0.45
CA TYR A 36 4.81 -7.89 0.40
C TYR A 36 5.78 -7.92 1.58
N LYS A 37 5.74 -8.97 2.42
CA LYS A 37 6.68 -9.13 3.53
C LYS A 37 8.11 -9.07 3.05
N ASN A 38 8.88 -8.15 3.64
CA ASN A 38 10.28 -7.91 3.30
C ASN A 38 10.52 -7.51 1.83
N THR A 39 9.49 -7.17 1.05
CA THR A 39 9.66 -6.74 -0.35
C THR A 39 10.51 -5.47 -0.42
N ALA A 40 10.30 -4.51 0.49
CA ALA A 40 11.15 -3.32 0.59
C ALA A 40 12.64 -3.68 0.83
N VAL A 41 12.90 -4.66 1.70
CA VAL A 41 14.27 -5.14 1.97
C VAL A 41 14.86 -5.84 0.75
N LYS A 42 14.10 -6.70 0.07
CA LYS A 42 14.54 -7.39 -1.16
C LYS A 42 14.86 -6.39 -2.27
N VAL A 43 14.02 -5.37 -2.46
CA VAL A 43 14.23 -4.31 -3.45
C VAL A 43 15.46 -3.47 -3.09
N ALA A 44 15.63 -3.11 -1.82
CA ALA A 44 16.81 -2.37 -1.37
C ALA A 44 18.11 -3.15 -1.60
N ILE A 45 18.12 -4.46 -1.29
CA ILE A 45 19.28 -5.32 -1.55
C ILE A 45 19.57 -5.38 -3.04
N ALA A 46 18.55 -5.61 -3.89
CA ALA A 46 18.73 -5.64 -5.34
C ALA A 46 19.32 -4.33 -5.86
N LEU A 47 18.80 -3.18 -5.40
CA LEU A 47 19.32 -1.85 -5.76
C LEU A 47 20.79 -1.68 -5.37
N VAL A 48 21.15 -2.01 -4.13
CA VAL A 48 22.54 -1.90 -3.65
C VAL A 48 23.44 -2.80 -4.47
N VAL A 49 23.04 -4.05 -4.72
CA VAL A 49 23.81 -5.00 -5.55
C VAL A 49 23.99 -4.47 -6.96
N THR A 50 22.94 -3.94 -7.59
CA THR A 50 23.03 -3.35 -8.92
C THR A 50 24.00 -2.16 -8.95
N ILE A 51 23.93 -1.26 -7.96
CA ILE A 51 24.85 -0.11 -7.88
C ILE A 51 26.29 -0.58 -7.69
N VAL A 52 26.54 -1.54 -6.81
CA VAL A 52 27.88 -2.10 -6.58
C VAL A 52 28.42 -2.75 -7.86
N LEU A 53 27.60 -3.52 -8.58
CA LEU A 53 28.00 -4.12 -9.85
C LEU A 53 28.31 -3.06 -10.91
N LEU A 54 27.52 -1.99 -11.01
CA LEU A 54 27.78 -0.88 -11.93
C LEU A 54 29.07 -0.12 -11.60
N VAL A 55 29.35 0.08 -10.31
CA VAL A 55 30.59 0.72 -9.87
C VAL A 55 31.78 -0.21 -10.10
N ALA A 56 31.65 -1.50 -9.79
CA ALA A 56 32.70 -2.49 -9.99
C ALA A 56 33.02 -2.69 -11.48
N SER A 57 32.01 -2.68 -12.36
CA SER A 57 32.20 -2.83 -13.80
C SER A 57 33.11 -1.75 -14.38
N LYS A 58 33.07 -0.52 -13.85
CA LYS A 58 34.00 0.57 -14.22
C LYS A 58 35.47 0.21 -13.97
N TYR A 59 35.77 -0.59 -12.95
CA TYR A 59 37.14 -0.98 -12.59
C TYR A 59 37.57 -2.30 -13.24
N VAL A 60 36.62 -3.20 -13.54
CA VAL A 60 36.87 -4.49 -14.17
C VAL A 60 36.92 -4.39 -15.71
N LEU A 61 36.09 -3.55 -16.33
CA LEU A 61 36.07 -3.31 -17.79
C LEU A 61 37.03 -2.19 -18.22
N LYS A 62 38.10 -1.97 -17.44
CA LYS A 62 39.16 -1.03 -17.77
C LYS A 62 40.13 -1.64 -18.76
#